data_AF-A0A537LWH5-F1
#
_entry.id   AF-A0A537LWH5-F1
#
_cell.length_a   1.000
_cell.length_b   1.000
_cell.length_c   1.000
_cell.angle_alpha   90.00
_cell.angle_beta   90.00
_cell.angle_gamma   90.00
#
_symmetry.space_group_name_H-M   'P 1'
#
loop_
_entity.id
_entity.type
_entity.pdbx_description
1 polymer ?
#
loop_
_entity_poly.entity_id
_entity_poly.type
_entity_poly.pdbx_seq_one_letter_code
_entity_poly.pdbx_strand_id
1 'polypeptide(L)'
;MAAIERSVILPKDAEPLDAYGRNYAFAGPDMVVAIYLLPERPSNPDSGCEELREDMTSRPCSKKDLEEMARDEAARLAAQTPAGERRWHKDPNGLPQTFDGGCTQVNVRFRISTRSVERVACNGRA
;
A
#
# COMPACT_ATOMS: atom_id res chain seq x y z
N MET A 1 1.04 -16.44 10.49
CA MET A 1 0.36 -15.35 9.74
C MET A 1 -1.13 -15.32 9.95
N ALA A 2 -1.85 -16.42 9.71
CA ALA A 2 -3.27 -16.49 10.09
C ALA A 2 -3.52 -16.20 11.58
N ALA A 3 -2.56 -16.51 12.46
CA ALA A 3 -2.62 -16.11 13.87
C ALA A 3 -2.59 -14.58 14.07
N ILE A 4 -1.74 -13.85 13.34
CA ILE A 4 -1.69 -12.38 13.40
C ILE A 4 -3.02 -11.81 12.94
N GLU A 5 -3.48 -12.21 11.76
CA GLU A 5 -4.71 -11.70 11.14
C GLU A 5 -5.97 -11.99 11.97
N ARG A 6 -6.03 -13.12 12.68
CA ARG A 6 -7.13 -13.43 13.61
C ARG A 6 -7.05 -12.65 14.92
N SER A 7 -5.87 -12.16 15.29
CA SER A 7 -5.65 -11.40 16.53
C SER A 7 -5.72 -9.88 16.30
N VAL A 8 -5.68 -9.42 15.05
CA VAL A 8 -5.77 -8.00 14.71
C VAL A 8 -7.23 -7.55 14.76
N ILE A 9 -7.48 -6.49 15.52
CA ILE A 9 -8.71 -5.71 15.46
C ILE A 9 -8.37 -4.44 14.68
N LEU A 10 -8.99 -4.26 13.51
CA LEU A 10 -8.74 -3.09 12.68
C LEU A 10 -9.39 -1.83 13.27
N PRO A 11 -8.81 -0.63 13.03
CA PRO A 11 -9.43 0.63 13.40
C PRO A 11 -10.81 0.78 12.77
N LYS A 12 -11.72 1.50 13.42
CA LYS A 12 -13.12 1.66 12.96
C LYS A 12 -13.23 2.22 11.54
N ASP A 13 -12.32 3.10 11.16
CA ASP A 13 -12.30 3.77 9.85
C ASP A 13 -11.53 2.97 8.78
N ALA A 14 -11.02 1.78 9.12
CA ALA A 14 -10.36 0.91 8.18
C ALA A 14 -11.36 0.03 7.42
N GLU A 15 -11.00 -0.34 6.20
CA GLU A 15 -11.74 -1.31 5.41
C GLU A 15 -11.66 -2.73 6.05
N PRO A 16 -12.45 -3.69 5.57
CA PRO A 16 -12.27 -5.09 5.92
C PRO A 16 -10.88 -5.61 5.53
N LEU A 17 -10.35 -6.58 6.29
CA LEU A 17 -8.97 -7.07 6.11
C LEU A 17 -8.68 -7.62 4.70
N ASP A 18 -9.67 -8.19 4.03
CA ASP A 18 -9.57 -8.73 2.67
C ASP A 18 -9.54 -7.65 1.57
N ALA A 19 -9.90 -6.40 1.88
CA ALA A 19 -9.68 -5.27 0.98
C ALA A 19 -8.19 -4.89 0.86
N TYR A 20 -7.35 -5.31 1.80
CA TYR A 20 -5.94 -4.94 1.85
C TYR A 20 -5.03 -5.99 1.21
N GLY A 21 -3.98 -5.51 0.54
CA GLY A 21 -2.76 -6.26 0.32
C GLY A 21 -1.91 -6.28 1.59
N ARG A 22 -1.54 -7.47 2.08
CA ARG A 22 -0.92 -7.62 3.40
C ARG A 22 0.58 -7.92 3.27
N ASN A 23 1.39 -6.94 3.65
CA ASN A 23 2.85 -6.99 3.52
C ASN A 23 3.47 -7.25 4.89
N TYR A 24 4.45 -8.16 4.96
CA TYR A 24 5.04 -8.61 6.21
C TYR A 24 6.56 -8.59 6.15
N ALA A 25 7.20 -8.25 7.26
CA ALA A 25 8.65 -8.42 7.42
C ALA A 25 8.99 -8.73 8.88
N PHE A 26 10.12 -9.41 9.08
CA PHE A 26 10.71 -9.55 10.41
C PHE A 26 11.47 -8.27 10.76
N ALA A 27 11.14 -7.64 11.88
CA ALA A 27 11.86 -6.49 12.44
C ALA A 27 12.86 -6.90 13.53
N GLY A 28 13.15 -8.20 13.63
CA GLY A 28 13.98 -8.81 14.65
C GLY A 28 13.53 -10.26 14.92
N PRO A 29 14.19 -10.97 15.84
CA PRO A 29 13.91 -12.38 16.12
C PRO A 29 12.52 -12.62 16.73
N ASP A 30 11.93 -11.61 17.39
CA ASP A 30 10.67 -11.72 18.13
C ASP A 30 9.57 -10.76 17.63
N MET A 31 9.81 -10.05 16.52
CA MET A 31 8.93 -9.00 16.04
C MET A 31 8.61 -9.17 14.55
N VAL A 32 7.32 -9.24 14.24
CA VAL A 32 6.80 -9.07 12.88
C VAL A 32 6.17 -7.69 12.78
N VAL A 33 6.54 -6.97 11.73
CA VAL A 33 5.84 -5.76 11.30
C VAL A 33 5.01 -6.09 10.08
N ALA A 34 3.81 -5.52 10.00
CA ALA A 34 2.97 -5.64 8.83
C ALA A 34 2.46 -4.28 8.37
N ILE A 35 2.34 -4.13 7.06
CA ILE A 35 1.69 -3.01 6.40
C ILE A 35 0.55 -3.56 5.54
N TYR A 36 -0.67 -3.26 5.95
CA TYR A 36 -1.87 -3.55 5.18
C TYR A 36 -2.18 -2.32 4.34
N LEU A 37 -2.07 -2.45 3.02
CA LEU A 37 -2.23 -1.34 2.08
C LEU A 37 -3.39 -1.64 1.14
N LEU A 38 -4.32 -0.69 1.00
CA LEU A 38 -5.36 -0.77 -0.03
C LEU A 38 -4.67 -0.65 -1.38
N PRO A 39 -4.78 -1.65 -2.26
CA PRO A 39 -4.20 -1.54 -3.57
C PRO A 39 -4.89 -0.42 -4.35
N GLU A 40 -4.09 0.30 -5.12
CA GLU A 40 -4.62 1.37 -5.95
C GLU A 40 -5.46 0.81 -7.08
N ARG A 41 -6.44 1.61 -7.49
CA ARG A 41 -7.27 1.30 -8.64
C ARG A 41 -6.61 1.90 -9.88
N PRO A 42 -6.67 1.23 -11.03
CA PRO A 42 -6.23 1.83 -12.28
C PRO A 42 -7.02 3.12 -12.53
N SER A 43 -6.31 4.11 -13.03
CA SER A 43 -6.84 5.41 -13.41
C SER A 43 -7.84 5.23 -14.56
N ASN A 44 -8.83 6.12 -14.63
CA ASN A 44 -9.74 6.11 -15.77
C ASN A 44 -8.94 6.51 -17.03
N PRO A 45 -8.87 5.69 -18.09
CA PRO A 45 -8.18 6.09 -19.32
C PRO A 45 -8.75 7.37 -19.95
N ASP A 46 -9.99 7.76 -19.61
CA ASP A 46 -10.63 8.99 -20.06
C ASP A 46 -10.30 10.21 -19.19
N SER A 47 -9.56 10.04 -18.08
CA SER A 47 -9.03 11.19 -17.34
C SER A 47 -7.96 11.86 -18.21
N GLY A 48 -8.32 12.99 -18.81
CA GLY A 48 -7.47 13.71 -19.75
C GLY A 48 -6.07 14.01 -19.18
N CYS A 49 -5.08 14.02 -20.05
CA CYS A 49 -3.69 14.32 -19.72
C CYS A 49 -3.27 15.60 -20.45
N GLU A 50 -2.71 16.54 -19.70
CA GLU A 50 -2.21 17.82 -20.20
C GLU A 50 -0.72 17.98 -19.85
N GLU A 51 0.07 18.45 -20.80
CA GLU A 51 1.49 18.78 -20.64
C GLU A 51 1.67 20.29 -20.64
N LEU A 52 2.38 20.80 -19.64
CA LEU A 52 2.75 22.20 -19.53
C LEU A 52 3.96 22.51 -20.41
N ARG A 53 3.85 23.53 -21.25
CA ARG A 53 4.92 24.03 -22.11
C ARG A 53 5.71 25.15 -21.43
N GLU A 54 6.86 25.49 -22.00
CA GLU A 54 7.72 26.58 -21.52
C GLU A 54 7.05 27.96 -21.55
N ASP A 55 6.09 28.16 -22.46
CA ASP A 55 5.28 29.38 -22.56
C ASP A 55 4.11 29.42 -21.56
N MET A 56 4.08 28.49 -20.61
CA MET A 56 3.03 28.30 -19.61
C MET A 56 1.66 27.93 -20.18
N THR A 57 1.58 27.56 -21.46
CA THR A 57 0.37 26.99 -22.06
C THR A 57 0.32 25.48 -21.84
N SER A 58 -0.87 24.88 -21.85
CA SER A 58 -1.03 23.42 -21.83
C SER A 58 -1.32 22.87 -23.22
N ARG A 59 -0.97 21.61 -23.44
CA ARG A 59 -1.42 20.82 -24.58
C ARG A 59 -1.89 19.45 -24.11
N PRO A 60 -2.78 18.78 -24.85
CA PRO A 60 -3.00 17.36 -24.65
C PRO A 60 -1.70 16.57 -24.77
N CYS A 61 -1.56 15.54 -23.92
CA CYS A 61 -0.47 14.59 -24.01
C CYS A 61 -0.48 13.86 -25.36
N SER A 62 0.70 13.50 -25.86
CA SER A 62 0.81 12.72 -27.08
C SER A 62 0.43 11.25 -26.81
N LYS A 63 0.17 10.49 -27.88
CA LYS A 63 -0.05 9.04 -27.75
C LYS A 63 1.10 8.33 -27.05
N LYS A 64 2.34 8.77 -27.32
CA LYS A 64 3.53 8.19 -26.70
C LYS A 64 3.55 8.45 -25.19
N ASP A 65 3.21 9.67 -24.78
CA ASP A 65 3.14 10.05 -23.37
C ASP A 65 2.08 9.21 -22.64
N LEU A 66 0.90 9.04 -23.26
CA LEU A 66 -0.17 8.19 -22.72
C LEU A 66 0.25 6.72 -22.59
N GLU A 67 0.93 6.17 -23.60
CA GLU A 67 1.45 4.80 -23.55
C GLU A 67 2.54 4.62 -22.49
N GLU A 68 3.39 5.63 -22.28
CA GLU A 68 4.42 5.62 -21.24
C GLU A 68 3.80 5.65 -19.84
N MET A 69 2.87 6.58 -19.60
CA MET A 69 2.11 6.64 -18.35
C MET A 69 1.37 5.33 -18.06
N ALA A 70 0.74 4.73 -19.07
CA ALA A 70 0.04 3.46 -18.91
C ALA A 70 1.00 2.31 -18.54
N ARG A 71 2.22 2.27 -19.11
CA ARG A 71 3.24 1.28 -18.73
C ARG A 71 3.72 1.49 -17.29
N ASP A 72 3.96 2.73 -16.89
CA ASP A 72 4.41 3.07 -15.54
C ASP A 72 3.34 2.73 -14.51
N GLU A 73 2.09 3.05 -14.79
CA GLU A 73 0.95 2.66 -13.96
C GLU A 73 0.83 1.14 -13.84
N ALA A 74 0.89 0.41 -14.96
CA ALA A 74 0.82 -1.05 -14.95
C ALA A 74 1.95 -1.67 -14.14
N ALA A 75 3.19 -1.18 -14.29
CA ALA A 75 4.33 -1.63 -13.51
C ALA A 75 4.14 -1.36 -12.01
N ARG A 76 3.62 -0.18 -11.66
CA ARG A 76 3.35 0.23 -10.28
C ARG A 76 2.24 -0.59 -9.63
N LEU A 77 1.14 -0.86 -10.35
CA LEU A 77 0.06 -1.73 -9.90
C LEU A 77 0.55 -3.18 -9.72
N ALA A 78 1.33 -3.70 -10.67
CA ALA A 78 1.91 -5.04 -10.58
C ALA A 78 2.89 -5.19 -9.41
N ALA A 79 3.58 -4.11 -9.03
CA ALA A 79 4.47 -4.10 -7.88
C ALA A 79 3.70 -4.15 -6.53
N GLN A 80 2.40 -3.86 -6.50
CA GLN A 80 1.61 -3.91 -5.27
C GLN A 80 1.26 -5.35 -4.88
N THR A 81 0.94 -5.55 -3.61
CA THR A 81 0.33 -6.80 -3.14
C THR A 81 -1.17 -6.69 -3.38
N PRO A 82 -1.80 -7.59 -4.16
CA PRO A 82 -3.24 -7.53 -4.43
C PRO A 82 -4.08 -7.63 -3.16
N ALA A 83 -5.32 -7.11 -3.23
CA ALA A 83 -6.30 -7.25 -2.16
C ALA A 83 -6.53 -8.73 -1.84
N GLY A 84 -6.58 -9.07 -0.56
CA GLY A 84 -6.77 -10.45 -0.13
C GLY A 84 -5.51 -11.31 -0.26
N GLU A 85 -4.40 -10.79 -0.78
CA GLU A 85 -3.13 -11.51 -0.86
C GLU A 85 -2.16 -11.12 0.26
N ARG A 86 -1.02 -11.83 0.29
CA ARG A 86 0.03 -11.64 1.28
C ARG A 86 1.39 -11.65 0.59
N ARG A 87 2.29 -10.76 1.02
CA ARG A 87 3.69 -10.72 0.57
C ARG A 87 4.64 -10.61 1.74
N TRP A 88 5.72 -11.39 1.70
CA TRP A 88 6.83 -11.25 2.62
C TRP A 88 7.96 -10.48 1.98
N HIS A 89 8.49 -9.53 2.74
CA HIS A 89 9.67 -8.76 2.40
C HIS A 89 10.85 -9.25 3.24
N LYS A 90 12.05 -9.09 2.70
CA LYS A 90 13.29 -9.53 3.33
C LYS A 90 13.50 -8.87 4.70
N ASP A 91 13.19 -7.58 4.77
CA ASP A 91 13.36 -6.74 5.94
C ASP A 91 12.34 -5.57 5.90
N PRO A 92 12.19 -4.81 6.99
CA PRO A 92 11.19 -3.74 7.07
C PRO A 92 11.38 -2.61 6.05
N ASN A 93 12.58 -2.41 5.49
CA ASN A 93 12.81 -1.35 4.51
C ASN A 93 12.18 -1.67 3.14
N GLY A 94 11.89 -2.94 2.87
CA GLY A 94 11.19 -3.37 1.66
C GLY A 94 9.66 -3.19 1.74
N LEU A 95 9.11 -2.90 2.92
CA LEU A 95 7.67 -2.70 3.08
C LEU A 95 7.21 -1.42 2.36
N PRO A 96 6.02 -1.43 1.75
CA PRO A 96 5.50 -0.25 1.08
C PRO A 96 5.25 0.88 2.09
N GLN A 97 5.60 2.10 1.72
CA GLN A 97 5.41 3.28 2.54
C GLN A 97 4.52 4.30 1.83
N THR A 98 3.55 4.81 2.56
CA THR A 98 2.69 5.93 2.14
C THR A 98 2.84 7.05 3.16
N PHE A 99 2.85 8.30 2.68
CA PHE A 99 2.77 9.49 3.51
C PHE A 99 1.30 9.87 3.72
N ASP A 100 0.90 10.07 4.96
CA ASP A 100 -0.46 10.48 5.37
C ASP A 100 -1.59 9.64 4.75
N GLY A 101 -1.38 8.33 4.60
CA GLY A 101 -2.36 7.43 3.99
C GLY A 101 -3.64 7.24 4.83
N GLY A 102 -3.65 7.64 6.10
CA GLY A 102 -4.75 7.34 6.99
C GLY A 102 -4.99 5.83 7.01
N CYS A 103 -6.24 5.38 6.90
CA CYS A 103 -6.57 3.96 6.93
C CYS A 103 -6.44 3.26 5.57
N THR A 104 -5.98 3.94 4.51
CA THR A 104 -5.52 3.24 3.29
C THR A 104 -4.27 2.42 3.58
N GLN A 105 -3.51 2.79 4.61
CA GLN A 105 -2.39 2.03 5.14
C GLN A 105 -2.57 1.78 6.65
N VAL A 106 -2.69 0.52 7.06
CA VAL A 106 -2.71 0.12 8.48
C VAL A 106 -1.38 -0.51 8.85
N ASN A 107 -0.76 0.00 9.91
CA ASN A 107 0.50 -0.49 10.46
C ASN A 107 0.22 -1.43 11.64
N VAL A 108 0.81 -2.63 11.59
CA VAL A 108 0.67 -3.64 12.64
C VAL A 108 2.03 -4.02 13.21
N ARG A 109 2.12 -4.14 14.53
CA ARG A 109 3.27 -4.73 15.23
C ARG A 109 2.81 -5.96 16.00
N PHE A 110 3.45 -7.10 15.75
CA PHE A 110 3.10 -8.37 16.36
C PHE A 110 4.31 -9.04 17.00
N ARG A 111 4.19 -9.34 18.30
CA ARG A 111 5.22 -10.05 19.06
C ARG A 111 5.02 -11.56 18.97
N ILE A 112 6.07 -12.28 18.58
CA ILE A 112 5.98 -13.70 18.25
C ILE A 112 5.84 -14.54 19.53
N SER A 113 6.69 -14.27 20.53
CA SER A 113 6.79 -14.99 21.80
C SER A 113 5.46 -15.02 22.56
N THR A 114 4.81 -13.86 22.68
CA THR A 114 3.53 -13.69 23.37
C THR A 114 2.32 -13.89 22.48
N ARG A 115 2.54 -14.04 21.16
CA ARG A 115 1.49 -14.08 20.13
C ARG A 115 0.51 -12.90 20.24
N SER A 116 1.01 -11.72 20.61
CA SER A 116 0.20 -10.54 20.88
C SER A 116 0.43 -9.43 19.86
N VAL A 117 -0.66 -8.75 19.50
CA VAL A 117 -0.59 -7.52 18.72
C VAL A 117 -0.24 -6.38 19.66
N GLU A 118 0.92 -5.75 19.46
CA GLU A 118 1.36 -4.61 20.27
C GLU A 118 0.76 -3.29 19.78
N ARG A 119 0.52 -3.19 18.46
CA ARG A 119 -0.03 -1.99 17.85
C ARG A 119 -0.77 -2.32 16.57
N VAL A 120 -1.91 -1.66 16.38
CA VAL A 120 -2.63 -1.53 15.12
C VAL A 120 -3.04 -0.06 15.00
N ALA A 121 -2.59 0.63 13.95
CA ALA A 121 -2.94 2.03 13.74
C ALA A 121 -2.97 2.38 12.26
N CYS A 122 -3.88 3.27 11.88
CA CYS A 122 -3.85 3.90 10.57
C CYS A 122 -2.59 4.76 10.42
N ASN A 123 -2.05 4.85 9.21
CA ASN A 123 -0.85 5.62 8.92
C ASN A 123 -1.05 7.11 9.27
N GLY A 124 -0.01 7.71 9.86
CA GLY A 124 -0.07 9.09 10.37
C GLY A 124 -0.84 9.28 11.68
N ARG A 125 -1.44 8.23 12.26
CA ARG A 125 -2.18 8.32 13.54
C ARG A 125 -1.40 7.62 14.68
N ALA A 126 -1.29 8.32 15.81
CA ALA A 126 -0.60 7.83 17.01
C ALA A 126 -1.51 6.92 17.84
#